data_AF-A0A8H4SND9-F1
#
_entry.id   AF-A0A8H4SND9-F1
#
_cell.length_a   1.000
_cell.length_b   1.000
_cell.length_c   1.000
_cell.angle_alpha   90.00
_cell.angle_beta   90.00
_cell.angle_gamma   90.00
#
_symmetry.space_group_name_H-M   'P 1'
#
loop_
_entity.id
_entity.type
_entity.pdbx_description
1 polymer ?
#
loop_
_entity_poly.entity_id
_entity_poly.type
_entity_poly.pdbx_seq_one_letter_code
_entity_poly.pdbx_strand_id
1 'polypeptide(L)'
;MSTNPFKENMICDLGTIKAQSQLPISISTPITCESQMAANTKPNRPRRRSRSKVVTGLPKSLCLPRLCGLENIASVLIVRQESPWDTYRKVITYEVAGKVTIATRRTRPSRMVAIRSYRKENARRLIYRFGRLEHMNVLSLYECYMHEDLAFFLVDDLPLTLAHVVAFPSILDGARYLALSGLAHKYLACDDILLGIDGVIKIACLDLCVDCTPDQSEAAYIAALPSITIRLMQKYDKDQGVVGVNDLERWPIDSAAVEFLSATETAESIRLLRNQPLLAGKHRPSDDLVVLARAALLSTSLNCIYDPGSKTC
;
A
#
# COMPACT_ATOMS: atom_id res chain seq x y z
N MET A 1 31.63 -25.75 -20.80
CA MET A 1 30.22 -25.45 -21.11
C MET A 1 29.37 -26.39 -20.27
N SER A 2 28.81 -25.86 -19.18
CA SER A 2 28.02 -26.66 -18.21
C SER A 2 26.65 -26.01 -18.08
N THR A 3 25.63 -26.75 -18.49
CA THR A 3 24.21 -26.41 -18.42
C THR A 3 23.70 -26.66 -17.01
N ASN A 4 23.20 -25.62 -16.35
CA ASN A 4 22.62 -25.72 -15.01
C ASN A 4 21.11 -26.04 -15.12
N PRO A 5 20.62 -27.19 -14.62
CA PRO A 5 19.25 -27.64 -14.82
C PRO A 5 18.39 -27.35 -13.58
N PHE A 6 18.14 -26.09 -13.24
CA PHE A 6 17.14 -25.74 -12.21
C PHE A 6 16.52 -24.37 -12.54
N LYS A 7 15.66 -24.36 -13.56
CA LYS A 7 14.69 -23.30 -13.83
C LYS A 7 13.32 -23.96 -14.00
N GLU A 8 12.77 -24.49 -12.93
CA GLU A 8 11.34 -24.77 -12.87
C GLU A 8 10.70 -23.73 -11.96
N ASN A 9 10.12 -22.73 -12.61
CA ASN A 9 9.26 -21.73 -11.99
C ASN A 9 7.97 -22.42 -11.57
N MET A 10 7.73 -22.59 -10.27
CA MET A 10 6.42 -23.02 -9.79
C MET A 10 5.37 -21.94 -10.11
N ILE A 11 4.51 -22.27 -11.06
CA ILE A 11 3.27 -21.58 -11.37
C ILE A 11 2.27 -22.00 -10.30
N CYS A 12 1.88 -21.09 -9.41
CA CYS A 12 0.77 -21.34 -8.50
C CYS A 12 -0.54 -21.26 -9.28
N ASP A 13 -1.05 -22.42 -9.72
CA ASP A 13 -2.39 -22.56 -10.29
C ASP A 13 -3.44 -22.57 -9.16
N LEU A 14 -4.34 -21.59 -9.22
CA LEU A 14 -5.44 -21.43 -8.26
C LEU A 14 -6.44 -22.60 -8.33
N GLY A 15 -6.49 -23.32 -9.46
CA GLY A 15 -7.33 -24.51 -9.64
C GLY A 15 -6.93 -25.69 -8.75
N THR A 16 -5.63 -25.83 -8.47
CA THR A 16 -5.09 -26.97 -7.72
C THR A 16 -5.37 -26.87 -6.21
N ILE A 17 -5.44 -25.65 -5.65
CA ILE A 17 -5.70 -25.41 -4.22
C ILE A 17 -7.15 -25.76 -3.84
N LYS A 18 -8.09 -25.60 -4.77
CA LYS A 18 -9.52 -25.84 -4.53
C LYS A 18 -9.88 -27.33 -4.40
N ALA A 19 -9.06 -28.22 -4.96
CA ALA A 19 -9.29 -29.68 -4.91
C ALA A 19 -8.89 -30.31 -3.57
N GLN A 20 -8.05 -29.65 -2.78
CA GLN A 20 -7.54 -30.20 -1.50
C GLN A 20 -8.37 -29.80 -0.27
N SER A 21 -9.36 -28.90 -0.41
CA SER A 21 -10.20 -28.42 0.70
C SER A 21 -11.48 -29.24 0.94
N GLN A 22 -11.71 -30.33 0.20
CA GLN A 22 -12.89 -31.20 0.34
C GLN A 22 -12.66 -32.46 1.19
N LEU A 23 -12.00 -32.33 2.34
CA LEU A 23 -12.01 -33.36 3.37
C LEU A 23 -12.71 -32.84 4.64
N PRO A 24 -13.69 -33.58 5.20
CA PRO A 24 -14.54 -33.07 6.26
C PRO A 24 -13.81 -33.09 7.61
N ILE A 25 -13.62 -31.91 8.21
CA ILE A 25 -13.17 -31.77 9.60
C ILE A 25 -14.42 -31.75 10.50
N SER A 26 -14.51 -32.75 11.36
CA SER A 26 -15.53 -32.91 12.39
C SER A 26 -15.40 -31.82 13.47
N ILE A 27 -16.51 -31.10 13.69
CA ILE A 27 -16.63 -30.04 14.70
C ILE A 27 -17.13 -30.65 16.01
N SER A 28 -16.43 -30.39 17.11
CA SER A 28 -16.96 -30.56 18.47
C SER A 28 -16.64 -29.33 19.32
N THR A 29 -17.69 -28.70 19.85
CA THR A 29 -17.72 -27.77 20.98
C THR A 29 -18.99 -28.09 21.79
N PRO A 30 -19.29 -27.49 22.97
CA PRO A 30 -18.52 -26.58 23.84
C PRO A 30 -18.55 -26.99 25.34
N ILE A 31 -17.76 -26.36 26.22
CA ILE A 31 -18.16 -26.18 27.63
C ILE A 31 -17.78 -24.79 28.15
N THR A 32 -18.81 -24.06 28.56
CA THR A 32 -18.83 -22.82 29.33
C THR A 32 -18.64 -23.13 30.82
N CYS A 33 -17.88 -22.31 31.57
CA CYS A 33 -18.01 -22.29 33.03
C CYS A 33 -17.78 -20.88 33.58
N GLU A 34 -18.87 -20.28 34.07
CA GLU A 34 -18.87 -19.18 35.03
C GLU A 34 -18.37 -19.67 36.40
N SER A 35 -17.76 -18.78 37.21
CA SER A 35 -17.88 -18.82 38.67
C SER A 35 -17.48 -17.49 39.32
N GLN A 36 -18.20 -17.17 40.39
CA GLN A 36 -18.37 -15.88 41.04
C GLN A 36 -17.34 -15.55 42.14
N MET A 37 -17.51 -14.35 42.70
CA MET A 37 -16.70 -13.63 43.69
C MET A 37 -16.44 -14.35 45.02
N ALA A 38 -15.34 -13.95 45.68
CA ALA A 38 -15.29 -13.90 47.15
C ALA A 38 -14.46 -12.68 47.61
N ALA A 39 -15.13 -11.79 48.36
CA ALA A 39 -14.52 -10.69 49.08
C ALA A 39 -13.83 -11.21 50.34
N ASN A 40 -12.62 -10.71 50.64
CA ASN A 40 -12.05 -10.80 51.99
C ASN A 40 -11.25 -9.54 52.33
N THR A 41 -11.75 -8.82 53.33
CA THR A 41 -11.23 -7.58 53.90
C THR A 41 -10.21 -7.88 55.00
N LYS A 42 -9.02 -7.25 54.97
CA LYS A 42 -8.17 -6.88 56.14
C LYS A 42 -6.87 -6.15 55.71
N PRO A 43 -6.17 -5.39 56.59
CA PRO A 43 -6.29 -3.94 56.69
C PRO A 43 -5.02 -3.14 56.28
N ASN A 44 -5.23 -1.82 56.17
CA ASN A 44 -4.30 -0.74 55.84
C ASN A 44 -2.84 -0.87 56.33
N ARG A 45 -1.89 -0.76 55.38
CA ARG A 45 -0.54 -0.23 55.61
C ARG A 45 -0.41 1.15 54.97
N PRO A 46 0.17 2.16 55.62
CA PRO A 46 0.26 3.51 55.06
C PRO A 46 1.25 3.53 53.88
N ARG A 47 0.73 3.76 52.66
CA ARG A 47 1.56 4.05 51.49
C ARG A 47 2.19 5.43 51.65
N ARG A 48 3.54 5.48 51.65
CA ARG A 48 4.33 6.69 51.44
C ARG A 48 3.80 7.43 50.20
N ARG A 49 3.27 8.64 50.38
CA ARG A 49 2.92 9.56 49.30
C ARG A 49 4.19 9.87 48.50
N SER A 50 4.25 9.39 47.26
CA SER A 50 5.16 9.93 46.26
C SER A 50 4.84 11.41 46.08
N ARG A 51 5.85 12.27 46.28
CA ARG A 51 5.74 13.72 46.05
C ARG A 51 5.51 13.95 44.55
N SER A 52 4.28 14.27 44.16
CA SER A 52 4.02 14.88 42.85
C SER A 52 4.82 16.17 42.76
N LYS A 53 5.70 16.27 41.76
CA LYS A 53 6.39 17.51 41.44
C LYS A 53 5.34 18.50 40.91
N VAL A 54 5.01 19.51 41.71
CA VAL A 54 4.19 20.64 41.27
C VAL A 54 5.07 21.50 40.38
N VAL A 55 4.70 21.62 39.11
CA VAL A 55 5.33 22.56 38.18
C VAL A 55 4.77 23.94 38.51
N THR A 56 5.51 24.72 39.31
CA THR A 56 5.23 26.14 39.55
C THR A 56 5.85 26.96 38.43
N GLY A 57 5.05 27.32 37.45
CA GLY A 57 5.38 28.24 36.36
C GLY A 57 4.10 28.74 35.70
N LEU A 58 4.14 29.94 35.11
CA LEU A 58 3.00 30.51 34.40
C LEU A 58 2.48 29.49 33.36
N PRO A 59 1.14 29.30 33.20
CA PRO A 59 0.61 28.36 32.23
C PRO A 59 1.19 28.68 30.85
N LYS A 60 2.04 27.80 30.31
CA LYS A 60 2.42 27.86 28.90
C LYS A 60 1.15 27.56 28.13
N SER A 61 0.58 28.56 27.46
CA SER A 61 -0.55 28.37 26.59
C SER A 61 -0.13 27.42 25.47
N LEU A 62 -0.66 26.19 25.48
CA LEU A 62 -0.63 25.32 24.31
C LEU A 62 -1.64 25.89 23.30
N CYS A 63 -1.29 27.02 22.69
CA CYS A 63 -2.03 27.57 21.58
C CYS A 63 -1.69 26.71 20.36
N LEU A 64 -2.59 25.81 19.98
CA LEU A 64 -2.68 25.42 18.58
C LEU A 64 -2.93 26.71 17.79
N PRO A 65 -2.12 27.02 16.75
CA PRO A 65 -2.44 28.13 15.87
C PRO A 65 -3.87 27.92 15.38
N ARG A 66 -4.75 28.89 15.67
CA ARG A 66 -6.10 28.91 15.10
C ARG A 66 -5.94 28.97 13.59
N LEU A 67 -6.13 27.85 12.92
CA LEU A 67 -6.38 27.82 11.48
C LEU A 67 -7.79 28.40 11.29
N CYS A 68 -7.87 29.73 11.18
CA CYS A 68 -9.12 30.40 10.85
C CYS A 68 -9.56 29.98 9.44
N GLY A 69 -10.79 29.48 9.32
CA GLY A 69 -11.55 29.52 8.06
C GLY A 69 -11.57 28.29 7.14
N LEU A 70 -11.44 27.07 7.65
CA LEU A 70 -11.70 25.86 6.86
C LEU A 70 -12.91 25.10 7.40
N GLU A 71 -14.06 25.25 6.74
CA GLU A 71 -15.27 24.43 6.94
C GLU A 71 -15.13 22.97 6.45
N ASN A 72 -13.90 22.46 6.40
CA ASN A 72 -13.61 21.07 6.14
C ASN A 72 -12.27 20.75 6.77
N ILE A 73 -12.27 20.14 7.96
CA ILE A 73 -11.05 19.57 8.55
C ILE A 73 -10.77 18.26 7.80
N ALA A 74 -10.52 18.36 6.50
CA ALA A 74 -9.76 17.34 5.79
C ALA A 74 -8.43 17.21 6.54
N SER A 75 -8.00 15.98 6.81
CA SER A 75 -6.76 15.70 7.53
C SER A 75 -5.58 16.46 6.89
N VAL A 76 -5.23 17.62 7.46
CA VAL A 76 -4.12 18.42 6.95
C VAL A 76 -2.85 17.65 7.27
N LEU A 77 -2.14 17.20 6.24
CA LEU A 77 -0.81 16.59 6.37
C LEU A 77 0.06 17.40 7.35
N ILE A 78 0.53 16.75 8.42
CA ILE A 78 1.37 17.41 9.42
C ILE A 78 2.77 17.59 8.85
N VAL A 79 3.25 18.83 8.79
CA VAL A 79 4.61 19.15 8.31
C VAL A 79 5.49 19.57 9.48
N ARG A 80 6.64 18.91 9.63
CA ARG A 80 7.62 19.13 10.70
C ARG A 80 8.95 19.56 10.11
N GLN A 81 9.64 20.49 10.77
CA GLN A 81 10.97 20.99 10.36
C GLN A 81 12.06 20.33 11.20
N GLU A 82 12.09 19.00 11.19
CA GLU A 82 13.01 18.18 11.99
C GLU A 82 13.33 16.88 11.27
N SER A 83 14.37 16.17 11.72
CA SER A 83 14.70 14.86 11.15
C SER A 83 13.71 13.82 11.66
N PRO A 84 13.14 12.94 10.79
CA PRO A 84 12.32 11.84 11.29
C PRO A 84 13.14 10.88 12.16
N TRP A 85 14.47 10.86 12.00
CA TRP A 85 15.38 9.95 12.71
C TRP A 85 15.60 10.30 14.19
N ASP A 86 15.17 11.49 14.61
CA ASP A 86 15.09 11.89 16.02
C ASP A 86 13.93 11.17 16.72
N THR A 87 12.84 10.90 16.00
CA THR A 87 11.64 10.22 16.50
C THR A 87 11.68 8.70 16.25
N TYR A 88 12.25 8.30 15.11
CA TYR A 88 12.23 6.92 14.62
C TYR A 88 13.64 6.33 14.51
N ARG A 89 13.78 5.04 14.74
CA ARG A 89 14.98 4.26 14.48
C ARG A 89 14.80 3.49 13.17
N LYS A 90 15.72 3.65 12.21
CA LYS A 90 15.75 2.87 10.96
C LYS A 90 15.87 1.38 11.27
N VAL A 91 15.09 0.55 10.58
CA VAL A 91 15.14 -0.92 10.67
C VAL A 91 15.70 -1.49 9.38
N ILE A 92 15.02 -1.21 8.26
CA ILE A 92 15.43 -1.69 6.93
C ILE A 92 15.10 -0.63 5.88
N THR A 93 15.90 -0.59 4.81
CA THR A 93 15.66 0.26 3.65
C THR A 93 15.68 -0.61 2.41
N TYR A 94 14.70 -0.44 1.54
CA TYR A 94 14.56 -1.19 0.29
C TYR A 94 13.91 -0.32 -0.80
N GLU A 95 13.93 -0.79 -2.04
CA GLU A 95 13.44 -0.06 -3.22
C GLU A 95 12.18 -0.73 -3.77
N VAL A 96 11.02 -0.09 -3.59
CA VAL A 96 9.71 -0.55 -4.05
C VAL A 96 8.88 0.70 -4.37
N ALA A 97 8.65 0.97 -5.65
CA ALA A 97 8.06 2.23 -6.15
C ALA A 97 8.82 3.47 -5.59
N GLY A 98 10.15 3.41 -5.63
CA GLY A 98 11.04 4.36 -4.95
C GLY A 98 11.55 3.87 -3.59
N LYS A 99 12.50 4.63 -3.02
CA LYS A 99 13.16 4.31 -1.76
C LYS A 99 12.21 4.42 -0.57
N VAL A 100 12.08 3.32 0.18
CA VAL A 100 11.31 3.26 1.43
C VAL A 100 12.16 2.73 2.57
N THR A 101 12.00 3.35 3.74
CA THR A 101 12.65 2.94 4.99
C THR A 101 11.59 2.54 5.99
N ILE A 102 11.61 1.28 6.43
CA ILE A 102 10.84 0.84 7.58
C ILE A 102 11.58 1.28 8.84
N ALA A 103 10.85 1.92 9.73
CA ALA A 103 11.40 2.47 10.96
C ALA A 103 10.49 2.13 12.15
N THR A 104 11.06 2.11 13.35
CA THR A 104 10.32 1.90 14.60
C THR A 104 10.36 3.17 15.43
N ARG A 105 9.22 3.54 16.01
CA ARG A 105 9.18 4.66 16.97
C ARG A 105 10.08 4.35 18.16
N ARG A 106 10.94 5.31 18.55
CA ARG A 106 11.87 5.17 19.68
C ARG A 106 11.17 5.10 21.03
N THR A 107 9.96 5.66 21.13
CA THR A 107 9.13 5.65 22.34
C THR A 107 8.25 4.40 22.41
N ARG A 108 7.83 4.02 23.63
CA ARG A 108 6.88 2.91 23.85
C ARG A 108 5.43 3.41 23.77
N PRO A 109 4.50 2.62 23.18
CA PRO A 109 4.74 1.37 22.48
C PRO A 109 5.46 1.60 21.14
N SER A 110 6.42 0.73 20.81
CA SER A 110 7.10 0.77 19.53
C SER A 110 6.11 0.39 18.42
N ARG A 111 5.96 1.29 17.44
CA ARG A 111 5.15 1.07 16.24
C ARG A 111 6.06 1.12 15.03
N MET A 112 5.88 0.18 14.09
CA MET A 112 6.55 0.20 12.79
C MET A 112 5.83 1.18 11.87
N VAL A 113 6.60 1.91 11.08
CA VAL A 113 6.11 2.88 10.10
C VAL A 113 6.94 2.78 8.83
N ALA A 114 6.31 3.06 7.69
CA ALA A 114 7.00 3.23 6.42
C ALA A 114 7.27 4.71 6.16
N ILE A 115 8.52 5.04 5.81
CA ILE A 115 8.96 6.40 5.52
C ILE A 115 9.58 6.43 4.12
N ARG A 116 8.98 7.20 3.21
CA ARG A 116 9.51 7.45 1.85
C ARG A 116 10.25 8.77 1.81
N SER A 117 11.35 8.84 1.05
CA SER A 117 12.14 10.06 0.89
C SER A 117 12.02 10.61 -0.52
N TYR A 118 11.73 11.91 -0.63
CA TYR A 118 11.72 12.65 -1.89
C TYR A 118 12.68 13.82 -1.80
N ARG A 119 13.09 14.34 -2.97
CA ARG A 119 13.81 15.60 -3.02
C ARG A 119 12.93 16.75 -2.53
N LYS A 120 13.54 17.71 -1.83
CA LYS A 120 12.82 18.83 -1.23
C LYS A 120 12.11 19.71 -2.25
N GLU A 121 12.65 19.82 -3.46
CA GLU A 121 12.03 20.53 -4.59
C GLU A 121 10.63 20.00 -4.90
N ASN A 122 10.42 18.68 -4.76
CA ASN A 122 9.12 18.04 -5.00
C ASN A 122 8.16 18.14 -3.81
N ALA A 123 8.68 18.39 -2.60
CA ALA A 123 7.92 18.32 -1.36
C ALA A 123 6.77 19.33 -1.29
N ARG A 124 6.99 20.57 -1.73
CA ARG A 124 5.95 21.61 -1.74
C ARG A 124 4.74 21.18 -2.56
N ARG A 125 4.99 20.63 -3.76
CA ARG A 125 3.93 20.13 -4.63
C ARG A 125 3.24 18.92 -4.00
N LEU A 126 3.99 17.99 -3.44
CA LEU A 126 3.44 16.81 -2.76
C LEU A 126 2.52 17.20 -1.59
N ILE A 127 2.98 18.09 -0.72
CA ILE A 127 2.19 18.60 0.42
C ILE A 127 0.93 19.29 -0.07
N TYR A 128 1.04 20.19 -1.06
CA TYR A 128 -0.09 20.97 -1.57
C TYR A 128 -1.14 20.11 -2.28
N ARG A 129 -0.69 19.21 -3.18
CA ARG A 129 -1.58 18.39 -4.00
C ARG A 129 -2.10 17.18 -3.25
N PHE A 130 -1.24 16.43 -2.56
CA PHE A 130 -1.58 15.13 -1.99
C PHE A 130 -1.81 15.17 -0.48
N GLY A 131 -1.39 16.23 0.21
CA GLY A 131 -1.65 16.38 1.65
C GLY A 131 -3.13 16.60 2.03
N ARG A 132 -4.02 16.68 1.03
CA ARG A 132 -5.48 16.79 1.19
C ARG A 132 -6.25 15.68 0.47
N LEU A 133 -5.55 14.79 -0.24
CA LEU A 133 -6.17 13.71 -0.98
C LEU A 133 -6.27 12.48 -0.07
N GLU A 134 -7.45 11.91 -0.01
CA GLU A 134 -7.73 10.70 0.75
C GLU A 134 -8.60 9.79 -0.10
N HIS A 135 -8.02 8.67 -0.55
CA HIS A 135 -8.71 7.67 -1.34
C HIS A 135 -8.12 6.29 -1.06
N MET A 136 -8.96 5.25 -1.02
CA MET A 136 -8.52 3.91 -0.65
C MET A 136 -7.48 3.31 -1.61
N ASN A 137 -7.45 3.77 -2.87
CA ASN A 137 -6.54 3.29 -3.91
C ASN A 137 -5.46 4.31 -4.34
N VAL A 138 -5.21 5.33 -3.51
CA VAL A 138 -4.11 6.28 -3.71
C VAL A 138 -3.28 6.33 -2.42
N LEU A 139 -1.96 6.29 -2.53
CA LEU A 139 -1.05 6.24 -1.39
C LEU A 139 -1.31 7.41 -0.42
N SER A 140 -1.52 7.08 0.85
CA SER A 140 -1.85 8.08 1.87
C SER A 140 -0.58 8.69 2.45
N LEU A 141 -0.54 10.02 2.58
CA LEU A 141 0.54 10.77 3.20
C LEU A 141 0.07 11.25 4.58
N TYR A 142 0.72 10.79 5.65
CA TYR A 142 0.26 11.05 7.03
C TYR A 142 1.03 12.18 7.72
N GLU A 143 2.35 12.17 7.60
CA GLU A 143 3.24 13.19 8.15
C GLU A 143 4.38 13.46 7.17
N CYS A 144 4.89 14.69 7.15
CA CYS A 144 6.05 15.10 6.37
C CYS A 144 7.10 15.70 7.31
N TYR A 145 8.32 15.19 7.23
CA TYR A 145 9.49 15.71 7.93
C TYR A 145 10.43 16.34 6.91
N MET A 146 10.69 17.63 7.06
CA MET A 146 11.56 18.41 6.21
C MET A 146 12.93 18.52 6.90
N HIS A 147 13.96 17.93 6.32
CA HIS A 147 15.29 17.92 6.89
C HIS A 147 16.36 17.93 5.80
N GLU A 148 17.30 18.86 5.89
CA GLU A 148 18.32 19.11 4.86
C GLU A 148 17.66 19.33 3.48
N ASP A 149 18.12 18.63 2.44
CA ASP A 149 17.61 18.68 1.06
C ASP A 149 16.58 17.57 0.76
N LEU A 150 16.05 16.93 1.79
CA LEU A 150 15.09 15.84 1.67
C LEU A 150 13.78 16.15 2.39
N ALA A 151 12.71 15.57 1.86
CA ALA A 151 11.41 15.49 2.50
C ALA A 151 11.05 14.03 2.73
N PHE A 152 10.76 13.68 3.99
CA PHE A 152 10.43 12.33 4.40
C PHE A 152 8.95 12.25 4.71
N PHE A 153 8.22 11.39 4.01
CA PHE A 153 6.78 11.22 4.20
C PHE A 153 6.51 9.89 4.88
N LEU A 154 5.73 9.95 5.95
CA LEU A 154 5.16 8.78 6.61
C LEU A 154 3.95 8.32 5.80
N VAL A 155 3.95 7.06 5.39
CA VAL A 155 2.99 6.50 4.42
C VAL A 155 2.50 5.12 4.87
N ASP A 156 1.54 4.55 4.12
CA ASP A 156 1.14 3.15 4.27
C ASP A 156 2.33 2.20 4.08
N ASP A 157 2.41 1.15 4.91
CA ASP A 157 3.39 0.08 4.76
C ASP A 157 2.91 -0.97 3.74
N LEU A 158 3.25 -0.75 2.47
CA LEU A 158 2.89 -1.60 1.35
C LEU A 158 4.18 -2.16 0.71
N PRO A 159 4.61 -3.38 1.07
CA PRO A 159 5.95 -3.88 0.76
C PRO A 159 6.10 -4.47 -0.65
N LEU A 160 5.02 -4.59 -1.42
CA LEU A 160 5.03 -5.19 -2.75
C LEU A 160 4.57 -4.18 -3.81
N THR A 161 4.93 -4.46 -5.07
CA THR A 161 4.30 -3.84 -6.25
C THR A 161 3.42 -4.85 -6.97
N LEU A 162 2.49 -4.38 -7.81
CA LEU A 162 1.73 -5.26 -8.70
C LEU A 162 2.61 -5.96 -9.75
N ALA A 163 3.87 -5.58 -9.94
CA ALA A 163 4.79 -6.39 -10.75
C ALA A 163 4.97 -7.81 -10.20
N HIS A 164 4.70 -8.02 -8.90
CA HIS A 164 4.82 -9.31 -8.24
C HIS A 164 3.53 -10.14 -8.24
N VAL A 165 2.38 -9.56 -8.64
CA VAL A 165 1.05 -10.16 -8.46
C VAL A 165 0.13 -9.88 -9.63
N VAL A 166 -0.70 -10.86 -10.02
CA VAL A 166 -1.70 -10.72 -11.08
C VAL A 166 -3.05 -10.30 -10.48
N ALA A 167 -3.34 -8.99 -10.41
CA ALA A 167 -4.64 -8.49 -9.98
C ALA A 167 -5.00 -7.11 -10.55
N PHE A 168 -6.28 -6.91 -10.91
CA PHE A 168 -6.71 -5.82 -11.80
C PHE A 168 -7.71 -4.78 -11.22
N PRO A 169 -8.78 -5.14 -10.47
CA PRO A 169 -9.96 -4.27 -10.37
C PRO A 169 -9.76 -2.95 -9.60
N SER A 170 -8.89 -2.93 -8.59
CA SER A 170 -8.82 -1.81 -7.64
C SER A 170 -8.09 -0.57 -8.16
N ILE A 171 -7.42 -0.64 -9.32
CA ILE A 171 -6.61 0.45 -9.85
C ILE A 171 -7.49 1.55 -10.46
N LEU A 172 -8.61 1.17 -11.09
CA LEU A 172 -9.48 2.08 -11.83
C LEU A 172 -10.10 3.15 -10.93
N ASP A 173 -10.47 2.80 -9.70
CA ASP A 173 -11.06 3.77 -8.76
C ASP A 173 -10.03 4.82 -8.31
N GLY A 174 -8.78 4.40 -8.07
CA GLY A 174 -7.67 5.32 -7.78
C GLY A 174 -7.34 6.23 -8.97
N ALA A 175 -7.26 5.66 -10.18
CA ALA A 175 -6.99 6.40 -11.41
C ALA A 175 -8.08 7.44 -11.68
N ARG A 176 -9.36 7.06 -11.54
CA ARG A 176 -10.48 7.99 -11.69
C ARG A 176 -10.45 9.11 -10.65
N TYR A 177 -10.14 8.80 -9.40
CA TYR A 177 -10.05 9.81 -8.35
C TYR A 177 -8.95 10.84 -8.63
N LEU A 178 -7.78 10.39 -9.10
CA LEU A 178 -6.68 11.27 -9.50
C LEU A 178 -7.05 12.10 -10.73
N ALA A 179 -7.71 11.51 -11.72
CA ALA A 179 -8.17 12.22 -12.91
C ALA A 179 -9.18 13.34 -12.58
N LEU A 180 -10.16 13.06 -11.73
CA LEU A 180 -11.11 14.08 -11.25
C LEU A 180 -10.44 15.18 -10.42
N SER A 181 -9.27 14.88 -9.84
CA SER A 181 -8.44 15.84 -9.11
C SER A 181 -7.48 16.63 -10.03
N GLY A 182 -7.51 16.38 -11.35
CA GLY A 182 -6.65 17.03 -12.35
C GLY A 182 -5.20 16.55 -12.30
N LEU A 183 -4.95 15.30 -11.89
CA LEU A 183 -3.62 14.74 -11.67
C LEU A 183 -3.43 13.47 -12.52
N ALA A 184 -2.45 13.50 -13.42
CA ALA A 184 -2.07 12.34 -14.22
C ALA A 184 -0.73 11.76 -13.79
N HIS A 185 -0.68 10.45 -13.62
CA HIS A 185 0.57 9.70 -13.55
C HIS A 185 1.00 9.30 -14.97
N LYS A 186 1.82 10.14 -15.63
CA LYS A 186 2.15 10.04 -17.06
C LYS A 186 2.68 8.68 -17.53
N TYR A 187 3.37 7.95 -16.66
CA TYR A 187 4.02 6.69 -16.97
C TYR A 187 3.59 5.59 -16.01
N LEU A 188 2.30 5.54 -15.65
CA LEU A 188 1.80 4.56 -14.69
C LEU A 188 2.10 3.14 -15.17
N ALA A 189 2.84 2.39 -14.36
CA ALA A 189 3.15 0.98 -14.60
C ALA A 189 2.83 0.13 -13.36
N CYS A 190 2.91 -1.20 -13.48
CA CYS A 190 2.72 -2.11 -12.34
C CYS A 190 3.70 -1.86 -11.18
N ASP A 191 4.89 -1.32 -11.47
CA ASP A 191 5.90 -0.97 -10.46
C ASP A 191 5.51 0.23 -9.61
N ASP A 192 4.64 1.10 -10.12
CA ASP A 192 4.16 2.30 -9.41
C ASP A 192 2.91 2.02 -8.56
N ILE A 193 2.42 0.78 -8.57
CA ILE A 193 1.21 0.38 -7.87
C ILE A 193 1.59 -0.57 -6.75
N LEU A 194 1.36 -0.15 -5.51
CA LEU A 194 1.73 -0.88 -4.31
C LEU A 194 0.64 -1.84 -3.87
N LEU A 195 1.07 -2.96 -3.30
CA LEU A 195 0.22 -4.00 -2.70
C LEU A 195 0.65 -4.25 -1.25
N GLY A 196 -0.32 -4.17 -0.35
CA GLY A 196 -0.20 -4.52 1.05
C GLY A 196 -0.38 -6.02 1.29
N ILE A 197 0.17 -6.50 2.40
CA ILE A 197 -0.01 -7.90 2.86
C ILE A 197 -1.46 -8.22 3.23
N ASP A 198 -2.26 -7.18 3.43
CA ASP A 198 -3.70 -7.19 3.71
C ASP A 198 -4.55 -7.10 2.43
N GLY A 199 -3.92 -7.13 1.24
CA GLY A 199 -4.59 -7.05 -0.04
C GLY A 199 -4.98 -5.64 -0.48
N VAL A 200 -4.55 -4.59 0.24
CA VAL A 200 -4.78 -3.20 -0.15
C VAL A 200 -3.91 -2.83 -1.35
N ILE A 201 -4.52 -2.24 -2.37
CA ILE A 201 -3.83 -1.75 -3.58
C ILE A 201 -3.90 -0.23 -3.63
N LYS A 202 -2.75 0.44 -3.78
CA LYS A 202 -2.67 1.90 -3.90
C LYS A 202 -1.72 2.34 -5.01
N ILE A 203 -2.14 3.34 -5.79
CA ILE A 203 -1.24 4.06 -6.72
C ILE A 203 -0.23 4.88 -5.90
N ALA A 204 1.05 4.69 -6.17
CA ALA A 204 2.16 5.36 -5.50
C ALA A 204 2.88 6.33 -6.47
N CYS A 205 4.19 6.57 -6.26
CA CYS A 205 5.00 7.47 -7.07
C CYS A 205 4.33 8.84 -7.33
N LEU A 206 3.70 9.41 -6.29
CA LEU A 206 2.91 10.63 -6.40
C LEU A 206 3.74 11.84 -6.87
N ASP A 207 5.06 11.79 -6.73
CA ASP A 207 6.01 12.77 -7.23
C ASP A 207 6.20 12.72 -8.75
N LEU A 208 5.73 11.66 -9.42
CA LEU A 208 5.68 11.58 -10.90
C LEU A 208 4.37 12.12 -11.47
N CYS A 209 3.38 12.38 -10.62
CA CYS A 209 2.13 12.97 -11.07
C CYS A 209 2.32 14.42 -11.52
N VAL A 210 1.54 14.81 -12.53
CA VAL A 210 1.54 16.16 -13.09
C VAL A 210 0.13 16.72 -13.19
N ASP A 211 0.05 18.04 -13.09
CA ASP A 211 -1.20 18.76 -13.23
C ASP A 211 -1.62 18.80 -14.70
N CYS A 212 -2.88 18.50 -14.96
CA CYS A 212 -3.48 18.55 -16.29
C CYS A 212 -5.00 18.70 -16.17
N THR A 213 -5.70 18.83 -17.30
CA THR A 213 -7.16 18.81 -17.28
C THR A 213 -7.67 17.41 -16.91
N PRO A 214 -8.86 17.28 -16.29
CA PRO A 214 -9.44 15.97 -16.01
C PRO A 214 -9.50 15.05 -17.24
N ASP A 215 -9.85 15.59 -18.40
CA ASP A 215 -9.92 14.83 -19.66
C ASP A 215 -8.53 14.31 -20.11
N GLN A 216 -7.51 15.17 -20.03
CA GLN A 216 -6.12 14.76 -20.31
C GLN A 216 -5.65 13.69 -19.33
N SER A 217 -6.04 13.83 -18.07
CA SER A 217 -5.69 12.85 -17.05
C SER A 217 -6.37 11.52 -17.26
N GLU A 218 -7.66 11.52 -17.57
CA GLU A 218 -8.42 10.31 -17.86
C GLU A 218 -7.83 9.59 -19.08
N ALA A 219 -7.53 10.32 -20.16
CA ALA A 219 -6.87 9.78 -21.34
C ALA A 219 -5.51 9.15 -21.00
N ALA A 220 -4.69 9.80 -20.16
CA ALA A 220 -3.40 9.27 -19.75
C ALA A 220 -3.52 7.96 -18.96
N TYR A 221 -4.50 7.86 -18.05
CA TYR A 221 -4.75 6.63 -17.32
C TYR A 221 -5.27 5.51 -18.23
N ILE A 222 -6.23 5.81 -19.11
CA ILE A 222 -6.74 4.83 -20.08
C ILE A 222 -5.60 4.28 -20.95
N ALA A 223 -4.73 5.16 -21.45
CA ALA A 223 -3.58 4.77 -22.28
C ALA A 223 -2.58 3.85 -21.55
N ALA A 224 -2.50 3.91 -20.21
CA ALA A 224 -1.62 3.05 -19.42
C ALA A 224 -2.21 1.64 -19.16
N LEU A 225 -3.54 1.50 -19.21
CA LEU A 225 -4.22 0.25 -18.82
C LEU A 225 -3.88 -0.97 -19.69
N PRO A 226 -3.76 -0.87 -21.03
CA PRO A 226 -3.40 -2.03 -21.84
C PRO A 226 -2.08 -2.68 -21.39
N SER A 227 -1.02 -1.89 -21.22
CA SER A 227 0.29 -2.38 -20.80
C SER A 227 0.26 -3.00 -19.40
N ILE A 228 -0.44 -2.36 -18.46
CA ILE A 228 -0.65 -2.91 -17.11
C ILE A 228 -1.40 -4.25 -17.19
N THR A 229 -2.50 -4.31 -17.93
CA THR A 229 -3.33 -5.52 -18.11
C THR A 229 -2.51 -6.67 -18.68
N ILE A 230 -1.75 -6.39 -19.75
CA ILE A 230 -0.86 -7.36 -20.39
C ILE A 230 0.16 -7.90 -19.40
N ARG A 231 0.87 -7.02 -18.68
CA ARG A 231 1.88 -7.43 -17.71
C ARG A 231 1.26 -8.26 -16.58
N LEU A 232 0.05 -7.96 -16.14
CA LEU A 232 -0.66 -8.79 -15.16
C LEU A 232 -0.99 -10.17 -15.74
N MET A 233 -1.49 -10.26 -16.98
CA MET A 233 -1.85 -11.55 -17.58
C MET A 233 -0.63 -12.47 -17.83
N GLN A 234 0.50 -11.93 -18.29
CA GLN A 234 1.63 -12.76 -18.74
C GLN A 234 2.96 -12.54 -18.00
N LYS A 235 3.03 -11.63 -17.02
CA LYS A 235 4.23 -11.23 -16.23
C LYS A 235 5.33 -10.46 -16.96
N TYR A 236 5.20 -10.23 -18.26
CA TYR A 236 6.17 -9.47 -19.05
C TYR A 236 5.45 -8.51 -20.01
N ASP A 237 6.16 -7.45 -20.38
CA ASP A 237 5.67 -6.46 -21.33
C ASP A 237 5.69 -6.97 -22.76
N LYS A 238 4.82 -6.41 -23.59
CA LYS A 238 4.96 -6.49 -25.04
C LYS A 238 5.76 -5.31 -25.57
N ASP A 239 6.19 -5.44 -26.82
CA ASP A 239 6.76 -4.34 -27.59
C ASP A 239 5.78 -3.14 -27.62
N GLN A 240 6.33 -1.94 -27.74
CA GLN A 240 5.56 -0.70 -27.72
C GLN A 240 4.47 -0.72 -28.80
N GLY A 241 3.22 -0.47 -28.39
CA GLY A 241 2.06 -0.45 -29.27
C GLY A 241 1.45 -1.82 -29.60
N VAL A 242 2.00 -2.94 -29.09
CA VAL A 242 1.43 -4.27 -29.31
C VAL A 242 0.50 -4.65 -28.17
N VAL A 243 -0.80 -4.72 -28.46
CA VAL A 243 -1.83 -5.14 -27.50
C VAL A 243 -2.19 -6.61 -27.72
N GLY A 244 -2.27 -7.38 -26.63
CA GLY A 244 -2.69 -8.79 -26.66
C GLY A 244 -1.83 -9.70 -25.79
N VAL A 245 -2.20 -10.98 -25.74
CA VAL A 245 -1.51 -12.02 -24.96
C VAL A 245 -0.90 -13.08 -25.88
N ASN A 246 0.16 -13.75 -25.42
CA ASN A 246 0.87 -14.75 -26.22
C ASN A 246 0.37 -16.18 -26.00
N ASP A 247 -0.12 -16.49 -24.80
CA ASP A 247 -0.56 -17.83 -24.40
C ASP A 247 -2.09 -17.90 -24.47
N LEU A 248 -2.61 -18.34 -25.61
CA LEU A 248 -4.06 -18.46 -25.85
C LEU A 248 -4.68 -19.70 -25.18
N GLU A 249 -3.88 -20.68 -24.76
CA GLU A 249 -4.37 -21.80 -23.95
C GLU A 249 -4.70 -21.31 -22.54
N ARG A 250 -3.81 -20.48 -21.97
CA ARG A 250 -4.03 -19.85 -20.66
C ARG A 250 -5.02 -18.70 -20.70
N TRP A 251 -5.05 -17.93 -21.79
CA TRP A 251 -5.91 -16.77 -21.99
C TRP A 251 -6.74 -16.91 -23.27
N PRO A 252 -7.81 -17.71 -23.25
CA PRO A 252 -8.70 -17.88 -24.39
C PRO A 252 -9.27 -16.56 -24.91
N ILE A 253 -9.49 -16.46 -26.22
CA ILE A 253 -9.98 -15.25 -26.89
C ILE A 253 -11.34 -14.80 -26.34
N ASP A 254 -12.20 -15.75 -25.97
CA ASP A 254 -13.53 -15.57 -25.40
C ASP A 254 -13.51 -15.39 -23.87
N SER A 255 -12.33 -15.35 -23.24
CA SER A 255 -12.23 -15.11 -21.81
C SER A 255 -12.52 -13.65 -21.47
N ALA A 256 -13.19 -13.44 -20.33
CA ALA A 256 -13.47 -12.09 -19.81
C ALA A 256 -12.21 -11.24 -19.60
N ALA A 257 -11.05 -11.87 -19.40
CA ALA A 257 -9.76 -11.17 -19.27
C ALA A 257 -9.26 -10.62 -20.61
N VAL A 258 -9.38 -11.39 -21.70
CA VAL A 258 -9.04 -10.92 -23.05
C VAL A 258 -10.05 -9.89 -23.54
N GLU A 259 -11.35 -10.10 -23.30
CA GLU A 259 -12.39 -9.11 -23.62
C GLU A 259 -12.14 -7.78 -22.91
N PHE A 260 -11.78 -7.83 -21.62
CA PHE A 260 -11.40 -6.63 -20.88
C PHE A 260 -10.17 -5.95 -21.47
N LEU A 261 -9.12 -6.71 -21.83
CA LEU A 261 -7.93 -6.16 -22.49
C LEU A 261 -8.31 -5.43 -23.80
N SER A 262 -9.15 -6.03 -24.63
CA SER A 262 -9.68 -5.38 -25.85
C SER A 262 -10.48 -4.12 -25.53
N ALA A 263 -11.25 -4.12 -24.43
CA ALA A 263 -11.96 -2.92 -23.98
C ALA A 263 -11.02 -1.79 -23.57
N THR A 264 -9.83 -2.07 -22.99
CA THR A 264 -8.87 -1.02 -22.62
C THR A 264 -8.32 -0.23 -23.80
N GLU A 265 -8.29 -0.83 -25.00
CA GLU A 265 -7.82 -0.18 -26.23
C GLU A 265 -8.86 0.77 -26.83
N THR A 266 -10.14 0.45 -26.66
CA THR A 266 -11.27 1.18 -27.26
C THR A 266 -12.02 2.07 -26.27
N ALA A 267 -11.63 2.05 -25.00
CA ALA A 267 -12.33 2.79 -23.95
C ALA A 267 -12.19 4.30 -24.09
N GLU A 268 -13.34 4.97 -24.05
CA GLU A 268 -13.42 6.44 -24.02
C GLU A 268 -13.41 7.01 -22.59
N SER A 269 -13.69 6.18 -21.58
CA SER A 269 -13.68 6.59 -20.17
C SER A 269 -13.38 5.45 -19.20
N ILE A 270 -12.78 5.77 -18.06
CA ILE A 270 -12.53 4.82 -16.96
C ILE A 270 -13.86 4.27 -16.43
N ARG A 271 -14.93 5.07 -16.47
CA ARG A 271 -16.27 4.66 -16.04
C ARG A 271 -16.79 3.47 -16.88
N LEU A 272 -16.60 3.50 -18.20
CA LEU A 272 -17.03 2.39 -19.07
C LEU A 272 -16.24 1.12 -18.78
N LEU A 273 -14.92 1.24 -18.57
CA LEU A 273 -14.07 0.12 -18.19
C LEU A 273 -14.47 -0.50 -16.85
N ARG A 274 -14.85 0.31 -15.86
CA ARG A 274 -15.31 -0.17 -14.57
C ARG A 274 -16.56 -1.05 -14.67
N ASN A 275 -17.39 -0.84 -15.68
CA ASN A 275 -18.63 -1.60 -15.89
C ASN A 275 -18.43 -2.91 -16.66
N GLN A 276 -17.20 -3.24 -17.05
CA GLN A 276 -16.91 -4.48 -17.78
C GLN A 276 -17.24 -5.72 -16.91
N PRO A 277 -17.72 -6.83 -17.52
CA PRO A 277 -18.15 -8.02 -16.78
C PRO A 277 -17.09 -8.57 -15.82
N LEU A 278 -15.81 -8.51 -16.22
CA LEU A 278 -14.67 -8.93 -15.41
C LEU A 278 -14.60 -8.20 -14.05
N LEU A 279 -15.04 -6.94 -14.00
CA LEU A 279 -14.96 -6.07 -12.83
C LEU A 279 -16.30 -5.90 -12.12
N ALA A 280 -17.41 -6.24 -12.77
CA ALA A 280 -18.76 -6.19 -12.21
C ALA A 280 -19.03 -7.33 -11.20
N GLY A 281 -18.14 -8.33 -11.12
CA GLY A 281 -18.27 -9.46 -10.20
C GLY A 281 -18.17 -9.05 -8.72
N LYS A 282 -19.05 -9.60 -7.87
CA LYS A 282 -19.06 -9.40 -6.40
C LYS A 282 -17.91 -10.12 -5.66
N HIS A 283 -16.86 -10.56 -6.36
CA HIS A 283 -15.75 -11.25 -5.73
C HIS A 283 -15.06 -10.25 -4.80
N ARG A 284 -14.95 -10.56 -3.50
CA ARG A 284 -14.12 -9.77 -2.58
C ARG A 284 -12.67 -10.04 -2.96
N PRO A 285 -11.98 -9.11 -3.64
CA PRO A 285 -10.63 -9.38 -4.14
C PRO A 285 -9.60 -9.46 -3.01
N SER A 286 -9.98 -9.05 -1.78
CA SER A 286 -9.06 -8.94 -0.65
C SER A 286 -8.40 -10.27 -0.29
N ASP A 287 -9.15 -11.36 -0.24
CA ASP A 287 -8.62 -12.61 0.33
C ASP A 287 -7.65 -13.29 -0.64
N ASP A 288 -7.97 -13.28 -1.94
CA ASP A 288 -7.08 -13.76 -3.00
C ASP A 288 -5.82 -12.89 -3.10
N LEU A 289 -5.97 -11.57 -2.97
CA LEU A 289 -4.85 -10.63 -2.94
C LEU A 289 -3.93 -10.85 -1.73
N VAL A 290 -4.49 -11.16 -0.56
CA VAL A 290 -3.72 -11.51 0.64
C VAL A 290 -2.91 -12.78 0.40
N VAL A 291 -3.52 -13.80 -0.21
CA VAL A 291 -2.81 -15.06 -0.55
C VAL A 291 -1.69 -14.79 -1.55
N LEU A 292 -1.95 -14.00 -2.59
CA LEU A 292 -0.95 -13.64 -3.59
C LEU A 292 0.19 -12.79 -2.99
N ALA A 293 -0.12 -11.82 -2.12
CA ALA A 293 0.88 -11.03 -1.42
C ALA A 293 1.78 -11.90 -0.54
N ARG A 294 1.19 -12.85 0.20
CA ARG A 294 1.95 -13.82 1.00
C ARG A 294 2.83 -14.72 0.14
N ALA A 295 2.29 -15.24 -0.96
CA ALA A 295 3.06 -16.07 -1.90
C ALA A 295 4.24 -15.29 -2.50
N ALA A 296 4.03 -14.03 -2.89
CA ALA A 296 5.08 -13.15 -3.39
C ALA A 296 6.18 -12.94 -2.33
N LEU A 297 5.83 -12.64 -1.09
CA LEU A 297 6.81 -12.48 0.00
C LEU A 297 7.60 -13.76 0.28
N LEU A 298 6.94 -14.93 0.26
CA LEU A 298 7.62 -16.20 0.45
C LEU A 298 8.61 -16.47 -0.69
N SER A 299 8.23 -16.16 -1.93
CA SER A 299 9.09 -16.33 -3.11
C SER A 299 10.30 -15.38 -3.11
N THR A 300 10.16 -14.17 -2.58
CA THR A 300 11.28 -13.21 -2.47
C THR A 300 12.15 -13.47 -1.25
N SER A 301 11.57 -13.96 -0.14
CA SER A 301 12.29 -14.29 1.11
C SER A 301 13.24 -15.49 0.99
N LEU A 302 13.04 -16.37 0.00
CA LEU A 302 14.02 -17.39 -0.37
C LEU A 302 15.39 -16.80 -0.75
N ASN A 303 15.47 -15.48 -1.00
CA ASN A 303 16.69 -14.75 -1.35
C ASN A 303 17.16 -13.73 -0.28
N CYS A 304 16.54 -13.67 0.91
CA CYS A 304 16.93 -12.70 1.95
C CYS A 304 17.38 -13.40 3.24
N ILE A 305 18.68 -13.36 3.54
CA ILE A 305 19.22 -13.76 4.84
C ILE A 305 19.00 -12.61 5.84
N TYR A 306 18.22 -12.88 6.89
CA TYR A 306 18.11 -12.00 8.05
C TYR A 306 19.39 -12.11 8.89
N ASP A 307 20.20 -11.05 8.94
CA ASP A 307 21.33 -10.95 9.87
C ASP A 307 20.95 -10.06 11.07
N PRO A 308 20.60 -10.64 12.23
CA PRO A 308 20.33 -9.90 13.45
C PRO A 308 21.60 -9.33 14.12
N GLY A 309 22.78 -9.48 13.50
CA GLY A 309 24.09 -9.43 14.14
C GLY A 309 24.99 -8.23 13.87
N SER A 310 24.60 -7.17 13.14
CA SER A 310 25.49 -6.00 12.97
C SER A 310 25.50 -5.08 14.22
N LYS A 311 25.93 -5.63 15.35
CA LYS A 311 26.60 -4.87 16.41
C LYS A 311 28.10 -4.90 16.10
N THR A 312 28.59 -3.86 15.45
CA THR A 312 30.01 -3.49 15.54
C THR A 312 30.06 -2.01 15.88
N CYS A 313 30.81 -1.73 16.96
CA CYS A 313 31.08 -0.41 17.53
C CYS A 313 31.62 0.60 16.52
#